data_AF-T1A5R9-F1
#
_entry.id   AF-T1A5R9-F1
#
_cell.length_a   1.000
_cell.length_b   1.000
_cell.length_c   1.000
_cell.angle_alpha   90.00
_cell.angle_beta   90.00
_cell.angle_gamma   90.00
#
_symmetry.space_group_name_H-M   'P 1'
#
loop_
_entity.id
_entity.type
_entity.pdbx_description
1 polymer ?
#
loop_
_entity_poly.entity_id
_entity_poly.type
_entity_poly.pdbx_seq_one_letter_code
_entity_poly.pdbx_strand_id
1 'polypeptide(L)'
;PPFISYYPAGKCGNFNNGRAIIHCICHGSTYDPFVSQTSDGGGAAILTGPTVLPIPQTLLKTDAQGNIYAYSMIGPPVKDHFTSLTGGTGVSGRSQASNLTPSNQQCPA
;
A
#
# COMPACT_ATOMS: atom_id res chain seq x y z
N PRO A 1 12.97 -5.67 4.40
CA PRO A 1 11.83 -5.34 3.51
C PRO A 1 10.68 -4.78 4.36
N PRO A 2 9.90 -3.80 3.91
CA PRO A 2 8.69 -3.42 4.61
C PRO A 2 7.72 -4.61 4.60
N PHE A 3 7.23 -4.99 5.77
CA PHE A 3 6.18 -6.00 5.87
C PHE A 3 4.84 -5.26 5.89
N ILE A 4 4.20 -5.18 4.72
CA ILE A 4 2.90 -4.50 4.57
C ILE A 4 1.77 -5.52 4.56
N SER A 5 0.61 -5.14 5.08
CA SER A 5 -0.61 -5.94 5.04
C SER A 5 -1.81 -5.04 4.75
N TYR A 6 -2.74 -5.54 3.94
CA TYR A 6 -4.01 -4.89 3.66
C TYR A 6 -5.12 -5.54 4.48
N TYR A 7 -5.89 -4.72 5.19
CA TYR A 7 -7.06 -5.14 5.94
C TYR A 7 -8.29 -4.54 5.26
N PRO A 8 -9.25 -5.36 4.78
CA PRO A 8 -10.45 -4.84 4.15
C PRO A 8 -11.35 -4.13 5.18
N ALA A 9 -12.28 -3.33 4.68
CA ALA A 9 -13.30 -2.70 5.50
C ALA A 9 -14.05 -3.75 6.35
N GLY A 10 -14.38 -3.39 7.59
CA GLY A 10 -15.04 -4.26 8.57
C GLY A 10 -14.10 -5.23 9.31
N LYS A 11 -12.87 -5.48 8.82
CA LYS A 11 -11.93 -6.38 9.51
C LYS A 11 -11.41 -5.78 10.82
N CYS A 12 -11.13 -4.48 10.85
CA CYS A 12 -10.60 -3.76 12.00
C CYS A 12 -11.54 -2.63 12.42
N GLY A 13 -12.71 -2.99 12.98
CA GLY A 13 -13.81 -2.05 13.25
C GLY A 13 -13.43 -0.81 14.09
N ASN A 14 -12.46 -0.92 14.98
CA ASN A 14 -12.00 0.19 15.82
C ASN A 14 -10.94 1.08 15.15
N PHE A 15 -10.44 0.70 13.98
CA PHE A 15 -9.36 1.38 13.28
C PHE A 15 -9.88 2.04 12.00
N ASN A 16 -9.47 3.29 11.74
CA ASN A 16 -9.93 4.07 10.57
C ASN A 16 -11.47 4.09 10.37
N ASN A 17 -12.24 4.13 11.47
CA ASN A 17 -13.71 4.00 11.46
C ASN A 17 -14.21 2.73 10.73
N GLY A 18 -13.47 1.63 10.83
CA GLY A 18 -13.78 0.36 10.18
C GLY A 18 -13.55 0.35 8.66
N ARG A 19 -12.98 1.41 8.08
CA ARG A 19 -12.58 1.46 6.67
C ARG A 19 -11.33 0.61 6.44
N ALA A 20 -11.05 0.29 5.18
CA ALA A 20 -9.86 -0.48 4.85
C ALA A 20 -8.59 0.28 5.27
N ILE A 21 -7.53 -0.47 5.56
CA ILE A 21 -6.22 0.08 5.91
C ILE A 21 -5.11 -0.72 5.27
N ILE A 22 -4.01 -0.05 4.95
CA ILE A 22 -2.70 -0.67 4.76
C ILE A 22 -1.93 -0.48 6.07
N HIS A 23 -1.28 -1.52 6.57
CA HIS A 23 -0.51 -1.50 7.81
C HIS A 23 0.90 -2.08 7.58
N CYS A 24 1.92 -1.33 7.95
CA CYS A 24 3.30 -1.77 8.03
C CYS A 24 3.57 -2.38 9.42
N ILE A 25 3.69 -3.70 9.49
CA ILE A 25 3.84 -4.42 10.75
C ILE A 25 5.22 -4.24 11.40
N CYS A 26 6.18 -3.57 10.74
CA CYS A 26 7.50 -3.33 11.31
C CYS A 26 7.46 -2.34 12.48
N HIS A 27 6.71 -1.24 12.33
CA HIS A 27 6.69 -0.12 13.29
C HIS A 27 5.30 0.52 13.43
N GLY A 28 4.25 -0.13 12.92
CA GLY A 28 2.86 0.30 13.13
C GLY A 28 2.35 1.41 12.23
N SER A 29 3.06 1.80 11.16
CA SER A 29 2.54 2.80 10.22
C SER A 29 1.30 2.30 9.51
N THR A 30 0.24 3.12 9.50
CA THR A 30 -1.02 2.78 8.82
C THR A 30 -1.41 3.86 7.81
N TYR A 31 -2.14 3.44 6.77
CA TYR A 31 -2.51 4.29 5.64
C TYR A 31 -3.95 4.03 5.18
N ASP A 32 -4.65 5.07 4.77
CA ASP A 32 -5.99 4.97 4.15
C ASP A 32 -5.85 4.76 2.63
N PRO A 33 -6.05 3.53 2.11
CA PRO A 33 -5.78 3.17 0.73
C PRO A 33 -6.65 3.91 -0.29
N PHE A 34 -7.73 4.56 0.14
CA PHE A 34 -8.70 5.19 -0.76
C PHE A 34 -8.43 6.68 -1.00
N VAL A 35 -7.43 7.26 -0.35
CA VAL A 35 -7.01 8.63 -0.67
C VAL A 35 -6.15 8.61 -1.94
N SER A 36 -6.67 9.18 -3.02
CA SER A 36 -5.98 9.21 -4.33
C SER A 36 -4.92 10.30 -4.44
N GLN A 37 -4.96 11.31 -3.56
CA GLN A 37 -4.02 12.41 -3.55
C GLN A 37 -3.83 12.99 -2.13
N THR A 38 -2.58 13.14 -1.71
CA THR A 38 -2.16 13.83 -0.49
C THR A 38 -1.44 15.12 -0.85
N SER A 39 -1.23 16.00 0.14
CA SER A 39 -0.42 17.22 -0.02
C SER A 39 0.99 16.94 -0.53
N ASP A 40 1.51 15.73 -0.28
CA ASP A 40 2.85 15.31 -0.68
C ASP A 40 2.88 14.65 -2.07
N GLY A 41 1.77 14.76 -2.82
CA GLY A 41 1.65 14.31 -4.21
C GLY A 41 1.45 12.80 -4.41
N GLY A 42 1.35 12.01 -3.33
CA GLY A 42 1.06 10.58 -3.35
C GLY A 42 -0.40 10.26 -3.11
N GLY A 43 -0.76 8.97 -3.07
CA GLY A 43 -2.03 8.52 -2.49
C GLY A 43 -1.80 7.77 -1.19
N ALA A 44 -2.81 7.07 -0.68
CA ALA A 44 -2.73 6.33 0.58
C ALA A 44 -2.26 7.20 1.78
N ALA A 45 -3.14 8.09 2.25
CA ALA A 45 -2.83 9.04 3.32
C ALA A 45 -2.35 8.33 4.59
N ILE A 46 -1.34 8.90 5.24
CA ILE A 46 -0.84 8.42 6.53
C ILE A 46 -1.93 8.62 7.59
N LEU A 47 -2.26 7.56 8.32
CA LEU A 47 -3.20 7.60 9.43
C LEU A 47 -2.45 7.64 10.77
N THR A 48 -1.44 6.78 10.94
CA THR A 48 -0.66 6.67 12.19
C THR A 48 0.78 6.18 11.92
N GLY A 49 1.61 6.23 12.97
CA GLY A 49 2.96 5.64 13.02
C GLY A 49 4.08 6.58 12.54
N PRO A 50 5.33 6.07 12.44
CA PRO A 50 6.51 6.92 12.28
C PRO A 50 6.81 7.37 10.84
N THR A 51 6.01 6.97 9.86
CA THR A 51 6.22 7.37 8.46
C THR A 51 5.93 8.85 8.28
N VAL A 52 6.75 9.54 7.50
CA VAL A 52 6.58 10.98 7.20
C VAL A 52 6.19 11.23 5.75
N LEU A 53 6.12 10.17 4.94
CA LEU A 53 5.73 10.21 3.54
C LEU A 53 4.63 9.17 3.27
N PRO A 54 3.68 9.49 2.36
CA PRO A 54 2.65 8.54 1.92
C PRO A 54 3.25 7.39 1.12
N ILE A 55 2.48 6.31 0.93
CA ILE A 55 2.88 5.20 0.07
C ILE A 55 2.77 5.64 -1.41
N PRO A 56 3.83 5.47 -2.22
CA PRO A 56 3.76 5.71 -3.66
C PRO A 56 2.66 4.88 -4.31
N GLN A 57 1.85 5.46 -5.18
CA GLN A 57 0.77 4.75 -5.87
C GLN A 57 1.15 4.41 -7.31
N THR A 58 0.91 3.17 -7.71
CA THR A 58 1.02 2.75 -9.11
C THR A 58 -0.26 3.10 -9.85
N LEU A 59 -0.14 3.84 -10.95
CA LEU A 59 -1.26 4.13 -11.83
C LEU A 59 -1.44 2.98 -12.81
N LEU A 60 -2.66 2.45 -12.83
CA LEU A 60 -3.07 1.31 -13.65
C LEU A 60 -4.00 1.78 -14.77
N LYS A 61 -3.90 1.14 -15.92
CA LYS A 61 -4.86 1.26 -17.02
C LYS A 61 -5.27 -0.13 -17.50
N THR A 62 -6.47 -0.24 -18.06
CA THR A 62 -6.97 -1.46 -18.67
C THR A 62 -7.02 -1.32 -20.20
N ASP A 63 -6.76 -2.39 -20.93
CA ASP A 63 -7.09 -2.46 -22.36
C ASP A 63 -8.48 -3.07 -22.60
N ALA A 64 -8.90 -3.13 -23.87
CA ALA A 64 -10.20 -3.69 -24.26
C ALA A 64 -10.32 -5.20 -24.01
N GLN A 65 -9.20 -5.89 -23.82
CA GLN A 65 -9.12 -7.32 -23.53
C GLN A 65 -9.14 -7.60 -22.01
N GLY A 66 -9.17 -6.55 -21.19
CA GLY A 66 -9.17 -6.64 -19.73
C GLY A 66 -7.79 -6.81 -19.10
N ASN A 67 -6.70 -6.67 -19.88
CA ASN A 67 -5.35 -6.69 -19.31
C ASN A 67 -5.10 -5.40 -18.52
N ILE A 68 -4.39 -5.53 -17.39
CA ILE A 68 -4.05 -4.42 -16.51
C ILE A 68 -2.57 -4.07 -16.69
N TYR A 69 -2.29 -2.80 -16.97
CA TYR A 69 -0.92 -2.29 -17.16
C TYR A 69 -0.62 -1.21 -16.12
N ALA A 70 0.51 -1.33 -15.45
CA ALA A 70 1.13 -0.19 -14.76
C ALA A 70 1.74 0.74 -15.81
N TYR A 71 1.36 2.02 -15.79
CA TYR A 71 1.86 3.00 -16.76
C TYR A 71 2.56 4.21 -16.14
N SER A 72 2.38 4.44 -14.84
CA SER A 72 3.03 5.55 -14.12
C SER A 72 2.99 5.32 -12.61
N MET A 73 3.63 6.20 -11.85
CA MET A 73 3.58 6.26 -10.38
C MET A 73 3.43 7.70 -9.91
N ILE A 74 2.69 7.90 -8.81
CA ILE A 74 2.58 9.21 -8.13
C ILE A 74 3.05 9.10 -6.67
N GLY A 75 3.45 10.24 -6.12
CA GLY A 75 4.01 10.34 -4.77
C GLY A 75 5.53 10.23 -4.72
N PRO A 76 6.09 10.05 -3.53
CA PRO A 76 7.53 9.96 -3.34
C PRO A 76 8.12 8.75 -4.08
N PRO A 77 9.43 8.75 -4.36
CA PRO A 77 10.12 7.55 -4.85
C PRO A 77 9.92 6.36 -3.90
N VAL A 78 9.98 5.14 -4.45
CA VAL A 78 10.05 3.93 -3.64
C VAL A 78 11.24 4.02 -2.69
N LYS A 79 11.07 3.58 -1.43
CA LYS A 79 12.12 3.62 -0.41
C LYS A 79 13.45 3.09 -0.97
N ASP A 80 14.53 3.80 -0.67
CA ASP A 80 15.90 3.51 -1.11
C ASP A 80 16.18 3.76 -2.61
N HIS A 81 15.30 4.51 -3.30
CA HIS A 81 15.49 4.95 -4.68
C HIS A 81 15.39 6.48 -4.81
N PHE A 82 16.22 7.07 -5.66
CA PHE A 82 16.18 8.51 -5.96
C PHE A 82 15.03 8.90 -6.89
N THR A 83 14.53 7.96 -7.69
CA THR A 83 13.42 8.18 -8.63
C THR A 83 12.52 6.96 -8.68
N SER A 84 11.25 7.16 -9.04
CA SER A 84 10.28 6.07 -9.26
C SER A 84 10.56 5.26 -10.54
N LEU A 85 11.57 5.64 -11.34
CA LEU A 85 12.01 4.90 -12.52
C LEU A 85 13.15 3.92 -12.22
N THR A 86 13.68 3.94 -11.00
CA THR A 86 14.75 3.04 -10.58
C THR A 86 14.16 1.97 -9.69
N GLY A 87 14.16 0.72 -10.16
CA GLY A 87 13.75 -0.43 -9.37
C GLY A 87 14.91 -1.00 -8.55
N GLY A 88 14.57 -1.86 -7.59
CA GLY A 88 15.51 -2.77 -6.92
C GLY A 88 15.52 -4.15 -7.57
N THR A 89 15.90 -5.17 -6.82
CA THR A 89 15.67 -6.56 -7.23
C THR A 89 14.18 -6.83 -7.38
N GLY A 90 13.78 -7.44 -8.49
CA GLY A 90 12.39 -7.80 -8.76
C GLY A 90 11.78 -8.72 -7.70
N VAL A 91 10.45 -8.77 -7.67
CA VAL A 91 9.71 -9.76 -6.86
C VAL A 91 10.15 -11.17 -7.25
N SER A 92 10.64 -11.93 -6.27
CA SER A 92 11.06 -13.30 -6.51
C SER A 92 9.86 -14.15 -6.94
N GLY A 93 10.08 -15.28 -7.62
CA GLY A 93 9.00 -16.25 -7.89
C GLY A 93 8.34 -16.83 -6.61
N ARG A 94 8.87 -16.52 -5.42
CA ARG A 94 8.28 -16.85 -4.11
C ARG A 94 7.40 -15.72 -3.55
N SER A 95 7.35 -14.57 -4.20
CA SER A 95 6.42 -13.49 -3.86
C SER A 95 5.01 -13.93 -4.24
N GLN A 96 4.33 -14.58 -3.31
CA GLN A 96 2.96 -15.04 -3.50
C GLN A 96 1.98 -13.95 -3.08
N ALA A 97 1.04 -13.63 -3.95
CA ALA A 97 -0.25 -13.10 -3.51
C ALA A 97 -1.00 -14.26 -2.86
N SER A 98 -0.77 -14.47 -1.57
CA SER A 98 -1.54 -15.47 -0.82
C SER A 98 -2.95 -14.92 -0.64
N ASN A 99 -3.96 -15.67 -1.07
CA ASN A 99 -5.36 -15.52 -0.63
C ASN A 99 -5.46 -15.91 0.86
N LEU A 100 -4.65 -15.28 1.72
CA LEU A 100 -4.91 -15.33 3.14
C LEU A 100 -6.28 -14.68 3.28
N THR A 101 -7.29 -15.50 3.53
CA THR A 101 -8.50 -15.02 4.15
C THR A 101 -8.04 -14.13 5.31
N PRO A 102 -8.46 -12.86 5.37
CA PRO A 102 -8.00 -11.93 6.40
C PRO A 102 -8.32 -12.41 7.82
N SER A 103 -8.93 -13.58 8.01
CA SER A 103 -9.42 -14.11 9.28
C SER A 103 -8.33 -14.22 10.36
N ASN A 104 -7.09 -14.59 10.02
CA ASN A 104 -6.00 -14.76 11.00
C ASN A 104 -5.01 -13.60 11.13
N GLN A 105 -5.16 -12.50 10.37
CA GLN A 105 -4.36 -11.31 10.63
C GLN A 105 -4.94 -10.52 11.81
N GLN A 106 -4.16 -10.39 12.88
CA GLN A 106 -4.51 -9.55 14.01
C GLN A 106 -4.42 -8.08 13.60
N CYS A 107 -5.47 -7.31 13.88
CA CYS A 107 -5.49 -5.89 13.60
C CYS A 107 -4.36 -5.15 14.32
N PRO A 108 -3.88 -4.02 13.78
CA PRO A 108 -2.98 -3.14 14.51
C PRO A 108 -3.58 -2.81 15.88
N ALA A 109 -2.72 -2.82 16.91
CA ALA A 109 -3.07 -2.41 18.27
C ALA A 109 -3.28 -0.89 18.37
#